data_AF-A0A1Y3MEA4-F1
#
_entry.id   AF-A0A1Y3MEA4-F1
#
_cell.length_a   1.000
_cell.length_b   1.000
_cell.length_c   1.000
_cell.angle_alpha   90.00
_cell.angle_beta   90.00
_cell.angle_gamma   90.00
#
_symmetry.space_group_name_H-M   'P 1'
#
loop_
_entity.id
_entity.type
_entity.pdbx_description
1 polymer ?
#
loop_
_entity_poly.entity_id
_entity_poly.type
_entity_poly.pdbx_seq_one_letter_code
_entity_poly.pdbx_strand_id
1 'polypeptide(L)'
;MKHKKFGYVRVSSKDQNEERQIQNVKNLGIEERDIFIDKESGKNMERENYKMLKRLVRTGDTIVFDSLTRLGRNMNDTLEEFRYYEKHKVNLQFIKEPYIN
;
A
#
# COMPACT_ATOMS: atom_id res chain seq x y z
N MET A 1 15.88 15.17 -6.94
CA MET A 1 15.79 13.74 -6.56
C MET A 1 14.60 13.14 -7.29
N LYS A 2 14.70 11.92 -7.83
CA LYS A 2 13.59 11.31 -8.58
C LYS A 2 12.58 10.73 -7.58
N HIS A 3 11.37 11.27 -7.56
CA HIS A 3 10.27 10.72 -6.75
C HIS A 3 9.89 9.35 -7.30
N LYS A 4 9.84 8.35 -6.41
CA LYS A 4 9.53 6.97 -6.79
C LYS A 4 8.11 6.58 -6.37
N LYS A 5 7.48 5.69 -7.13
CA LYS A 5 6.19 5.09 -6.78
C LYS A 5 6.41 3.64 -6.35
N PHE A 6 5.75 3.25 -5.27
CA PHE A 6 5.74 1.90 -4.74
C PHE A 6 4.29 1.41 -4.66
N GLY A 7 4.08 0.13 -4.91
CA GLY A 7 2.78 -0.52 -4.78
C GLY A 7 2.70 -1.33 -3.50
N TYR A 8 1.57 -1.26 -2.79
CA TYR A 8 1.27 -2.19 -1.70
C TYR A 8 -0.05 -2.92 -1.94
N VAL A 9 0.00 -4.25 -1.88
CA VAL A 9 -1.15 -5.13 -2.04
C VAL A 9 -1.28 -6.02 -0.81
N ARG A 10 -2.49 -6.09 -0.23
CA ARG A 10 -2.83 -7.02 0.84
C ARG A 10 -3.89 -7.98 0.35
N VAL A 11 -3.58 -9.26 0.35
CA VAL A 11 -4.44 -10.33 -0.19
C VAL A 11 -4.88 -11.22 0.96
N SER A 12 -6.18 -11.40 1.17
CA SER A 12 -6.66 -12.42 2.10
C SER A 12 -6.81 -13.76 1.39
N SER A 13 -6.73 -14.87 2.12
CA SER A 13 -6.90 -16.23 1.55
C SER A 13 -8.27 -16.43 0.87
N LYS A 14 -9.24 -15.55 1.15
CA LYS A 14 -10.59 -15.55 0.55
C LYS A 14 -10.72 -14.61 -0.66
N ASP A 15 -9.68 -13.81 -0.95
CA ASP A 15 -9.75 -12.79 -1.99
C ASP A 15 -9.46 -13.41 -3.36
N GLN A 16 -10.50 -13.77 -4.10
CA GLN A 16 -10.41 -14.26 -5.49
C GLN A 16 -9.86 -13.21 -6.47
N ASN A 17 -9.43 -12.03 -6.00
CA ASN A 17 -9.07 -10.89 -6.82
C ASN A 17 -7.63 -10.41 -6.60
N GLU A 18 -6.74 -11.27 -6.09
CA GLU A 18 -5.31 -10.99 -5.93
C GLU A 18 -4.70 -10.42 -7.23
N GLU A 19 -4.86 -11.16 -8.32
CA GLU A 19 -4.30 -10.81 -9.63
C GLU A 19 -4.80 -9.45 -10.11
N ARG A 20 -6.09 -9.13 -9.88
CA ARG A 20 -6.65 -7.84 -10.26
C ARG A 20 -6.01 -6.69 -9.46
N GLN A 21 -5.81 -6.86 -8.16
CA GLN A 21 -5.18 -5.82 -7.33
C GLN A 21 -3.73 -5.57 -7.77
N ILE A 22 -2.97 -6.64 -8.03
CA ILE A 22 -1.60 -6.53 -8.55
C ILE A 22 -1.61 -5.85 -9.92
N GLN A 23 -2.52 -6.24 -10.80
CA GLN A 23 -2.61 -5.67 -12.15
C GLN A 23 -2.97 -4.18 -12.12
N ASN A 24 -3.87 -3.75 -11.23
CA ASN A 24 -4.21 -2.34 -11.05
C ASN A 24 -2.98 -1.49 -10.70
N VAL A 25 -2.12 -2.00 -9.82
CA VAL A 25 -0.86 -1.35 -9.44
C VAL A 25 0.13 -1.34 -10.61
N LYS A 26 0.28 -2.47 -11.32
CA LYS A 26 1.16 -2.58 -12.51
C LYS A 26 0.74 -1.61 -13.63
N ASN A 27 -0.56 -1.43 -13.84
CA ASN A 27 -1.10 -0.52 -14.86
C ASN A 27 -0.71 0.96 -14.62
N LEU A 28 -0.24 1.32 -13.43
CA LEU A 28 0.28 2.65 -13.11
C LEU A 28 1.78 2.80 -13.42
N GLY A 29 2.40 1.81 -14.06
CA GLY A 29 3.82 1.81 -14.44
C GLY A 29 4.78 1.50 -13.29
N ILE A 30 4.28 0.88 -12.21
CA ILE A 30 5.11 0.44 -11.09
C ILE A 30 5.73 -0.91 -11.44
N GLU A 31 7.06 -0.99 -11.40
CA GLU A 31 7.79 -2.24 -11.68
C GLU A 31 7.54 -3.29 -10.58
N GLU A 32 7.58 -4.57 -10.95
CA GLU A 32 7.30 -5.67 -10.01
C GLU A 32 8.17 -5.66 -8.75
N ARG A 33 9.44 -5.25 -8.89
CA ARG A 33 10.39 -5.10 -7.78
C ARG A 33 9.97 -4.05 -6.73
N ASP A 34 9.06 -3.16 -7.09
CA ASP A 34 8.55 -2.08 -6.26
C ASP A 34 7.12 -2.33 -5.78
N ILE A 35 6.59 -3.54 -6.00
CA ILE A 35 5.29 -4.00 -5.52
C ILE A 35 5.50 -4.93 -4.32
N PHE A 36 4.94 -4.54 -3.18
CA PHE A 36 5.03 -5.25 -1.92
C PHE A 36 3.70 -5.95 -1.65
N ILE A 37 3.74 -7.27 -1.43
CA ILE A 37 2.53 -8.09 -1.33
C ILE A 37 2.51 -8.81 0.01
N ASP A 38 1.52 -8.55 0.86
CA ASP A 38 1.27 -9.35 2.07
C ASP A 38 0.08 -10.29 1.84
N LYS A 39 0.30 -11.59 2.09
CA LYS A 39 -0.75 -12.61 2.08
C LYS A 39 -1.22 -12.90 3.50
N GLU A 40 -2.50 -12.64 3.74
CA GLU A 40 -3.21 -12.89 4.98
C GLU A 40 -3.77 -14.33 4.94
N SER A 41 -2.94 -15.28 5.35
CA SER A 41 -3.32 -16.67 5.61
C SER A 41 -3.12 -17.02 7.09
N GLY A 42 -4.14 -17.66 7.68
CA GLY A 42 -4.08 -18.13 9.07
C GLY A 42 -4.23 -17.04 10.15
N LYS A 43 -3.76 -17.37 11.36
CA LYS A 43 -4.05 -16.63 12.60
C LYS A 43 -3.05 -15.49 12.91
N ASN A 44 -1.92 -15.44 12.20
CA ASN A 44 -0.88 -14.43 12.41
C ASN A 44 -0.66 -13.60 11.14
N MET A 45 -0.92 -12.30 11.26
CA MET A 45 -0.81 -11.30 10.20
C MET A 45 0.30 -10.31 10.56
N GLU A 46 1.52 -10.52 10.10
CA GLU A 46 2.66 -9.70 10.50
C GLU A 46 2.96 -8.53 9.55
N ARG A 47 2.28 -8.44 8.40
CA ARG A 47 2.45 -7.40 7.35
C ARG A 47 3.93 -7.06 7.11
N GLU A 48 4.77 -8.08 6.94
CA GLU A 48 6.23 -7.90 6.90
C GLU A 48 6.66 -7.07 5.69
N ASN A 49 6.02 -7.28 4.54
CA ASN A 49 6.32 -6.50 3.34
C ASN A 49 5.89 -5.04 3.48
N TYR A 50 4.79 -4.78 4.19
CA TYR A 50 4.42 -3.41 4.56
C TYR A 50 5.46 -2.74 5.45
N LYS A 51 5.94 -3.44 6.49
CA LYS A 51 6.98 -2.93 7.41
C LYS A 51 8.27 -2.63 6.64
N MET A 52 8.64 -3.48 5.68
CA MET A 52 9.79 -3.25 4.81
C MET A 52 9.60 -2.02 3.91
N LEU A 53 8.46 -1.92 3.23
CA LEU A 53 8.11 -0.75 2.41
C LEU A 53 8.21 0.54 3.22
N LYS A 54 7.63 0.57 4.43
CA LYS A 54 7.65 1.73 5.33
C LYS A 54 9.07 2.20 5.70
N ARG A 55 10.06 1.29 5.71
CA ARG A 55 11.48 1.61 5.92
C ARG A 55 12.20 2.07 4.65
N LEU A 56 11.73 1.65 3.48
CA LEU A 56 12.35 1.94 2.18
C LEU A 56 11.91 3.29 1.61
N VAL A 57 10.65 3.67 1.81
CA VAL A 57 10.10 4.94 1.29
C VAL A 57 10.80 6.15 1.89
N ARG A 58 10.99 7.16 1.05
CA ARG A 58 11.62 8.42 1.43
C ARG A 58 10.65 9.57 1.24
N THR A 59 10.96 10.71 1.86
CA THR A 59 10.22 11.95 1.65
C THR A 59 10.06 12.27 0.16
N GLY A 60 8.82 12.53 -0.24
CA GLY A 60 8.41 12.82 -1.61
C GLY A 60 8.07 11.59 -2.46
N ASP A 61 8.32 10.37 -1.99
CA ASP A 61 7.86 9.16 -2.69
C ASP A 61 6.33 9.00 -2.58
N THR A 62 5.76 8.13 -3.41
CA THR A 62 4.34 7.80 -3.39
C THR A 62 4.14 6.32 -3.10
N ILE A 63 3.26 6.01 -2.15
CA ILE A 63 2.76 4.66 -1.95
C ILE A 63 1.36 4.56 -2.57
N VAL A 64 1.19 3.58 -3.45
CA VAL A 64 -0.07 3.29 -4.13
C VAL A 64 -0.72 2.07 -3.48
N PHE A 65 -1.98 2.22 -3.10
CA PHE A 65 -2.84 1.18 -2.56
C PHE A 65 -4.05 0.98 -3.48
N ASP A 66 -4.58 -0.24 -3.58
CA ASP A 66 -5.82 -0.49 -4.33
C ASP A 66 -7.02 0.26 -3.73
N SER A 67 -7.11 0.30 -2.38
CA SER A 67 -8.10 1.10 -1.65
C SER A 67 -7.62 1.54 -0.27
N LEU A 68 -8.30 2.51 0.35
CA LEU A 68 -8.02 2.98 1.71
C LEU A 68 -8.00 1.83 2.75
N THR A 69 -8.85 0.81 2.57
CA THR A 69 -8.92 -0.36 3.46
C THR A 69 -7.63 -1.20 3.50
N ARG A 70 -6.72 -0.97 2.55
CA ARG A 70 -5.40 -1.63 2.47
C ARG A 70 -4.32 -0.88 3.25
N LEU A 71 -4.58 0.36 3.68
CA LEU A 71 -3.64 1.15 4.49
C LEU A 71 -3.55 0.58 5.90
N GLY A 72 -4.67 0.46 6.62
CA GLY A 72 -4.74 -0.07 7.98
C GLY A 72 -5.58 -1.34 8.12
N ARG A 73 -5.65 -1.88 9.34
CA ARG A 73 -6.50 -3.03 9.73
C ARG A 73 -7.88 -2.59 10.20
N ASN A 74 -7.98 -1.38 10.72
CA ASN A 74 -9.21 -0.75 11.18
C ASN A 74 -9.10 0.77 11.00
N MET A 75 -10.14 1.52 11.36
CA MET A 75 -10.17 2.97 11.17
C MET A 75 -9.05 3.70 11.95
N ASN A 76 -8.81 3.34 13.21
CA ASN A 76 -7.77 3.98 14.02
C ASN A 76 -6.38 3.73 13.44
N ASP A 77 -6.06 2.48 13.10
CA ASP A 77 -4.80 2.09 12.46
C ASP A 77 -4.62 2.80 11.11
N THR A 78 -5.70 2.94 10.34
CA THR A 78 -5.68 3.69 9.06
C THR A 78 -5.36 5.16 9.27
N LEU A 79 -5.96 5.81 10.27
CA LEU A 79 -5.70 7.21 10.61
C LEU A 79 -4.27 7.41 11.13
N GLU A 80 -3.77 6.50 11.97
CA GLU A 80 -2.39 6.55 12.47
C GLU A 80 -1.37 6.41 11.34
N GLU A 81 -1.56 5.45 10.43
CA GLU A 81 -0.70 5.30 9.26
C GLU A 81 -0.78 6.52 8.34
N PHE A 82 -1.96 7.07 8.09
CA PHE A 82 -2.12 8.28 7.29
C PHE A 82 -1.32 9.45 7.87
N ARG A 83 -1.51 9.74 9.18
CA ARG A 83 -0.78 10.80 9.89
C ARG A 83 0.73 10.56 9.88
N TYR A 84 1.16 9.30 9.98
CA TYR A 84 2.57 8.96 9.85
C TYR A 84 3.12 9.40 8.49
N TYR A 85 2.50 9.00 7.38
CA TYR A 85 3.04 9.34 6.05
C TYR A 85 2.93 10.83 5.74
N GLU A 86 1.87 11.50 6.18
CA GLU A 86 1.72 12.95 6.09
C GLU A 86 2.90 13.67 6.77
N LYS A 87 3.22 13.30 8.02
CA LYS A 87 4.35 13.87 8.77
C LYS A 87 5.70 13.64 8.08
N HIS A 88 5.87 12.49 7.43
CA HIS A 88 7.09 12.14 6.70
C HIS A 88 7.11 12.66 5.26
N LYS A 89 6.06 13.40 4.85
CA LYS A 89 5.88 13.96 3.51
C LYS A 89 5.96 12.88 2.43
N VAL A 90 5.36 11.73 2.70
CA VAL A 90 5.18 10.63 1.75
C VAL A 90 3.76 10.71 1.20
N ASN A 91 3.62 10.68 -0.12
CA ASN A 91 2.33 10.79 -0.79
C ASN A 91 1.60 9.44 -0.74
N LEU A 92 0.29 9.46 -0.53
CA LEU A 92 -0.55 8.27 -0.59
C LEU A 92 -1.49 8.39 -1.79
N GLN A 93 -1.62 7.32 -2.56
CA GLN A 93 -2.55 7.24 -3.69
C GLN A 93 -3.42 6.01 -3.54
N PHE A 94 -4.73 6.17 -3.70
CA PHE A 94 -5.73 5.10 -3.63
C PHE A 94 -6.40 4.95 -5.00
N ILE A 95 -6.37 3.74 -5.57
CA ILE A 95 -6.88 3.50 -6.93
C ILE A 95 -8.41 3.60 -6.97
N LYS A 96 -9.09 3.05 -5.96
CA LYS A 96 -10.56 3.04 -5.88
C LYS A 96 -11.17 4.33 -5.32
N GLU A 97 -10.40 5.11 -4.57
CA GLU A 97 -10.86 6.37 -3.98
C GLU A 97 -10.07 7.58 -4.53
N PRO A 98 -10.25 7.97 -5.80
CA PRO A 98 -9.47 9.04 -6.43
C PRO A 98 -9.77 10.46 -5.90
N TYR A 99 -10.80 10.63 -5.05
CA TYR A 99 -11.28 11.93 -4.58
C TYR A 99 -10.97 12.24 -3.11
N ILE A 100 -10.09 11.47 -2.46
CA ILE A 100 -9.65 11.79 -1.08
C ILE A 100 -8.51 12.81 -1.19
N ASN A 101 -8.86 14.09 -1.29
CA ASN A 101 -7.96 15.24 -1.17
C ASN A 101 -8.48 16.17 -0.07
#